data_AF-A0A535SV35-F1
#
_entry.id   AF-A0A535SV35-F1
#
_cell.length_a   1.000
_cell.length_b   1.000
_cell.length_c   1.000
_cell.angle_alpha   90.00
_cell.angle_beta   90.00
_cell.angle_gamma   90.00
#
_symmetry.space_group_name_H-M   'P 1'
#
loop_
_entity.id
_entity.type
_entity.pdbx_description
1 polymer ?
#
loop_
_entity_poly.entity_id
_entity_poly.type
_entity_poly.pdbx_seq_one_letter_code
_entity_poly.pdbx_strand_id
1 'polypeptide(L)'
;MIAPVVSLKGRDFIDLADLDRRQLRQLLDLAHEIKAGKWSKRPLQGRHIAMLFQKPSHRTRVSFEVGIARLGGSTTTLTENDVQLGVRETISDAAKVLDRYVDGVVA
;
A
#
# COMPACT_ATOMS: atom_id res chain seq x y z
N MET A 1 -14.15 10.51 14.78
CA MET A 1 -13.94 10.22 13.35
C MET A 1 -12.44 10.09 13.13
N ILE A 2 -11.97 8.97 12.60
CA ILE A 2 -10.56 8.84 12.21
C ILE A 2 -10.29 9.76 11.02
N ALA A 3 -9.33 10.65 11.16
CA ALA A 3 -8.84 11.51 10.10
C ALA A 3 -7.55 10.92 9.52
N PRO A 4 -7.36 10.92 8.19
CA PRO A 4 -6.09 10.52 7.60
C PRO A 4 -4.98 11.48 8.01
N VAL A 5 -3.74 11.00 8.02
CA VAL A 5 -2.55 11.86 8.20
C VAL A 5 -2.38 12.70 6.93
N VAL A 6 -3.00 13.89 6.90
CA VAL A 6 -3.12 14.73 5.68
C VAL A 6 -1.76 15.03 5.04
N SER A 7 -0.71 15.19 5.84
CA SER A 7 0.66 15.45 5.35
C SER A 7 1.30 14.29 4.58
N LEU A 8 0.69 13.11 4.58
CA LEU A 8 1.18 11.92 3.84
C LEU A 8 0.37 11.63 2.57
N LYS A 9 -0.65 12.43 2.26
CA LYS A 9 -1.49 12.20 1.08
C LYS A 9 -0.66 12.30 -0.21
N GLY A 10 -0.67 11.24 -1.01
CA GLY A 10 0.02 11.18 -2.31
C GLY A 10 1.55 11.07 -2.21
N ARG A 11 2.09 10.73 -1.03
CA ARG A 11 3.52 10.47 -0.82
C ARG A 11 3.80 8.97 -0.87
N ASP A 12 4.99 8.63 -1.34
CA ASP A 12 5.56 7.30 -1.19
C ASP A 12 6.03 7.07 0.27
N PHE A 13 5.94 5.83 0.72
CA PHE A 13 6.49 5.38 2.00
C PHE A 13 7.61 4.37 1.71
N ILE A 14 8.83 4.87 1.54
CA ILE A 14 10.01 4.08 1.16
C ILE A 14 10.87 3.77 2.38
N ASP A 15 11.17 4.79 3.19
CA ASP A 15 11.94 4.63 4.42
C ASP A 15 11.26 5.34 5.61
N LEU A 16 11.51 4.84 6.83
CA LEU A 16 11.06 5.50 8.06
C LEU A 16 11.68 6.90 8.20
N ALA A 17 12.89 7.11 7.68
CA ALA A 17 13.60 8.39 7.68
C ALA A 17 12.89 9.49 6.88
N ASP A 18 11.96 9.13 5.98
CA ASP A 18 11.16 10.08 5.20
C ASP A 18 10.02 10.74 6.01
N LEU A 19 9.82 10.26 7.25
CA LEU A 19 8.80 10.74 8.18
C LEU A 19 9.43 11.61 9.27
N ASP A 20 8.83 12.77 9.51
CA ASP A 20 9.11 13.52 10.72
C ASP A 20 8.49 12.84 11.96
N ARG A 21 8.97 13.20 13.15
CA ARG A 21 8.49 12.62 14.43
C ARG A 21 6.98 12.74 14.62
N ARG A 22 6.38 13.85 14.16
CA ARG A 22 4.94 14.11 14.29
C ARG A 22 4.16 13.23 13.33
N GLN A 23 4.60 13.09 12.08
CA GLN A 23 4.01 12.20 11.07
C GLN A 23 4.02 10.74 11.55
N LEU A 24 5.15 10.28 12.07
CA LEU A 24 5.25 8.92 12.63
C LEU A 24 4.27 8.72 13.79
N ARG A 25 4.19 9.69 14.72
CA ARG A 25 3.26 9.61 15.84
C ARG A 25 1.80 9.55 15.37
N GLN A 26 1.43 10.40 14.41
CA GLN A 26 0.08 10.40 13.83
C GLN A 26 -0.25 9.08 13.13
N LEU A 27 0.72 8.45 12.45
CA LEU A 27 0.54 7.15 11.81
C LEU A 27 0.29 6.03 12.84
N LEU A 28 1.02 6.05 13.96
CA LEU A 28 0.84 5.09 15.06
C LEU A 28 -0.49 5.28 15.78
N ASP A 29 -0.90 6.53 16.03
CA ASP A 29 -2.19 6.85 16.64
C ASP A 29 -3.35 6.40 15.71
N LEU A 30 -3.21 6.61 14.40
CA LEU A 30 -4.14 6.12 13.38
C LEU A 30 -4.25 4.58 13.40
N ALA A 31 -3.12 3.88 13.45
CA ALA A 31 -3.10 2.42 13.53
C ALA A 31 -3.79 1.90 14.80
N HIS A 32 -3.60 2.59 15.94
CA HIS A 32 -4.25 2.25 17.20
C HIS A 32 -5.77 2.40 17.11
N GLU A 33 -6.26 3.50 16.52
CA GLU A 33 -7.70 3.76 16.35
C GLU A 33 -8.36 2.75 15.39
N ILE A 34 -7.68 2.38 14.29
CA ILE A 34 -8.15 1.32 13.38
C ILE A 34 -8.23 -0.02 14.13
N LYS A 35 -7.21 -0.37 14.91
CA LYS A 35 -7.19 -1.60 15.71
C LYS A 35 -8.30 -1.63 16.76
N ALA A 36 -8.64 -0.49 17.34
CA ALA A 36 -9.73 -0.33 18.30
C ALA A 36 -11.14 -0.39 17.66
N GLY A 37 -11.24 -0.59 16.34
CA GLY A 37 -12.52 -0.68 15.63
C GLY A 37 -13.21 0.67 15.45
N LYS A 38 -12.52 1.80 15.70
CA LYS A 38 -13.10 3.15 15.60
C LYS A 38 -13.15 3.69 14.17
N TRP A 39 -13.10 2.80 13.18
CA TRP A 39 -13.11 3.11 11.76
C TRP A 39 -14.37 2.53 11.14
N SER A 40 -15.25 3.40 10.62
CA SER A 40 -16.51 3.02 9.96
C SER A 40 -16.51 3.35 8.46
N LYS A 41 -15.55 4.16 8.02
CA LYS A 41 -15.39 4.55 6.61
C LYS A 41 -14.61 3.47 5.86
N ARG A 42 -14.93 3.26 4.58
CA ARG A 42 -14.17 2.43 3.65
C ARG A 42 -13.31 3.34 2.75
N PRO A 43 -12.15 3.83 3.23
CA PRO A 43 -11.38 4.84 2.51
C PRO A 43 -10.78 4.34 1.19
N LEU A 44 -10.67 3.02 1.02
CA LEU A 44 -10.17 2.41 -0.21
C LEU A 44 -11.29 1.86 -1.09
N GLN A 45 -12.56 2.22 -0.83
CA GLN A 45 -13.68 1.78 -1.66
C GLN A 45 -13.46 2.15 -3.13
N GLY A 46 -13.47 1.14 -4.00
CA GLY A 46 -13.24 1.31 -5.44
C GLY A 46 -11.79 1.57 -5.84
N ARG A 47 -10.85 1.46 -4.89
CA ARG A 47 -9.41 1.58 -5.14
C ARG A 47 -8.79 0.20 -5.37
N HIS A 48 -7.86 0.12 -6.31
CA HIS A 48 -7.14 -1.12 -6.64
C HIS A 48 -5.64 -0.94 -6.39
N ILE A 49 -5.01 -1.88 -5.69
CA ILE A 49 -3.59 -1.81 -5.31
C ILE A 49 -2.84 -2.98 -5.94
N ALA A 50 -1.75 -2.70 -6.66
CA ALA A 50 -0.83 -3.74 -7.10
C ALA A 50 0.14 -4.09 -5.97
N MET A 51 0.36 -5.38 -5.72
CA MET A 51 1.37 -5.86 -4.79
C MET A 51 2.42 -6.67 -5.54
N LEU A 52 3.61 -6.12 -5.63
CA LEU A 52 4.74 -6.69 -6.34
C LEU A 52 5.69 -7.37 -5.34
N PHE A 53 5.99 -8.65 -5.54
CA PHE A 53 6.89 -9.41 -4.67
C PHE A 53 7.94 -10.16 -5.47
N GLN A 54 9.18 -9.67 -5.44
CA GLN A 54 10.34 -10.37 -6.01
C GLN A 54 10.79 -11.56 -5.13
N LYS A 55 10.50 -11.49 -3.83
CA LYS A 55 10.78 -12.55 -2.85
C LYS A 55 9.49 -12.94 -2.13
N PRO A 56 9.22 -14.24 -1.92
CA PRO A 56 8.05 -14.68 -1.19
C PRO A 56 8.01 -14.11 0.24
N SER A 57 6.89 -13.47 0.62
CA SER A 57 6.64 -13.02 2.00
C SER A 57 5.18 -13.25 2.39
N HIS A 58 4.95 -14.19 3.32
CA HIS A 58 3.59 -14.52 3.75
C HIS A 58 2.99 -13.42 4.63
N ARG A 59 3.76 -12.92 5.61
CA ARG A 59 3.28 -11.91 6.56
C ARG A 59 2.94 -10.60 5.84
N THR A 60 3.85 -10.11 5.00
CA THR A 60 3.64 -8.86 4.25
C THR A 60 2.43 -8.99 3.34
N ARG A 61 2.41 -9.99 2.44
CA ARG A 61 1.31 -10.20 1.48
C ARG A 61 -0.04 -10.30 2.17
N VAL A 62 -0.19 -11.21 3.13
CA VAL A 62 -1.48 -11.45 3.80
C VAL A 62 -1.92 -10.21 4.59
N SER A 63 -1.00 -9.51 5.26
CA SER A 63 -1.35 -8.31 6.02
C SER A 63 -1.86 -7.17 5.14
N PHE A 64 -1.25 -6.95 3.97
CA PHE A 64 -1.69 -5.95 3.00
C PHE A 64 -3.01 -6.35 2.35
N GLU A 65 -3.16 -7.60 1.87
CA GLU A 65 -4.42 -8.10 1.29
C GLU A 65 -5.59 -7.89 2.26
N VAL A 66 -5.45 -8.37 3.50
CA VAL A 66 -6.51 -8.26 4.51
C VAL A 66 -6.76 -6.81 4.90
N GLY A 67 -5.72 -6.01 5.06
CA GLY A 67 -5.85 -4.58 5.40
C GLY A 67 -6.60 -3.80 4.32
N ILE A 68 -6.19 -3.95 3.06
CA ILE A 68 -6.79 -3.27 1.91
C ILE A 68 -8.24 -3.71 1.72
N ALA A 69 -8.49 -5.02 1.76
CA ALA A 69 -9.84 -5.56 1.63
C ALA A 69 -10.79 -5.06 2.73
N ARG A 70 -10.32 -5.00 3.99
CA ARG A 70 -11.08 -4.40 5.09
C ARG A 70 -11.44 -2.96 4.76
N LEU A 71 -10.47 -2.16 4.33
CA LEU A 71 -10.67 -0.75 3.98
C LEU A 71 -11.54 -0.53 2.71
N GLY A 72 -11.99 -1.60 2.04
CA GLY A 72 -12.90 -1.58 0.88
C GLY A 72 -12.20 -1.63 -0.47
N GLY A 73 -10.88 -1.81 -0.49
CA GLY A 73 -10.10 -1.88 -1.72
C GLY A 73 -9.96 -3.30 -2.26
N SER A 74 -9.37 -3.39 -3.45
CA SER A 74 -9.03 -4.64 -4.12
C SER A 74 -7.53 -4.69 -4.40
N THR A 75 -7.00 -5.90 -4.62
CA THR A 75 -5.57 -6.10 -4.84
C THR A 75 -5.30 -7.07 -5.99
N THR A 76 -4.20 -6.85 -6.71
CA THR A 76 -3.60 -7.84 -7.61
C THR A 76 -2.17 -8.11 -7.16
N THR A 77 -1.84 -9.38 -6.94
CA THR A 77 -0.49 -9.81 -6.58
C THR A 77 0.28 -10.17 -7.83
N LEU A 78 1.47 -9.59 -8.00
CA LEU A 78 2.42 -9.86 -9.06
C LEU A 78 3.69 -10.42 -8.43
N THR A 79 4.09 -11.61 -8.83
CA THR A 79 5.29 -12.29 -8.34
C THR A 79 6.43 -12.15 -9.35
N GLU A 80 7.65 -12.49 -8.93
CA GLU A 80 8.81 -12.57 -9.82
C GLU A 80 8.55 -13.41 -11.08
N ASN A 81 7.77 -14.50 -10.95
CA ASN A 81 7.44 -15.37 -12.07
C ASN A 81 6.46 -14.74 -13.07
N ASP A 82 5.69 -13.74 -12.65
CA ASP A 82 4.68 -13.09 -13.49
C ASP A 82 5.30 -11.99 -14.37
N VAL A 83 6.18 -11.17 -13.79
CA VAL A 83 6.69 -9.94 -14.42
C VAL A 83 8.14 -10.08 -14.90
N GLN A 84 9.00 -10.82 -14.18
CA GLN A 84 10.45 -10.89 -14.43
C GLN A 84 11.08 -9.50 -14.60
N LEU A 85 10.89 -8.64 -13.60
CA LEU A 85 11.35 -7.25 -13.62
C LEU A 85 12.86 -7.15 -13.80
N GLY A 86 13.28 -6.28 -14.73
CA GLY A 86 14.68 -6.10 -15.09
C GLY A 86 15.24 -7.17 -16.03
N VAL A 87 14.49 -8.25 -16.30
CA VAL A 87 14.87 -9.30 -17.25
C VAL A 87 14.01 -9.22 -18.52
N ARG A 88 12.69 -9.27 -18.36
CA ARG A 88 11.72 -9.22 -19.47
C ARG A 88 11.22 -7.81 -19.75
N GLU A 89 11.04 -7.01 -18.70
CA GLU A 89 10.52 -5.64 -18.77
C GLU A 89 11.34 -4.73 -17.85
N THR A 90 11.61 -3.49 -18.27
CA THR A 90 12.34 -2.54 -17.42
C THR A 90 11.49 -2.09 -16.24
N ILE A 91 12.11 -1.76 -15.11
CA ILE A 91 11.39 -1.24 -13.93
C ILE A 91 10.57 0.01 -14.30
N SER A 92 11.14 0.89 -15.13
CA SER A 92 10.46 2.11 -15.60
C SER A 92 9.19 1.79 -16.38
N ASP A 93 9.24 0.80 -17.28
CA ASP A 93 8.10 0.49 -18.14
C ASP A 93 6.99 -0.22 -17.36
N ALA A 94 7.35 -1.19 -16.51
CA ALA A 94 6.41 -1.82 -15.60
C ALA A 94 5.74 -0.80 -14.67
N ALA A 95 6.50 0.16 -14.11
CA ALA A 95 5.94 1.23 -13.29
C ALA A 95 4.94 2.10 -14.06
N LYS A 96 5.24 2.50 -15.30
CA LYS A 96 4.34 3.29 -16.16
C LYS A 96 3.06 2.53 -16.53
N VAL A 97 3.15 1.20 -16.69
CA VAL A 97 1.98 0.35 -16.92
C VAL A 97 1.10 0.37 -15.67
N LEU A 98 1.67 0.08 -14.49
CA LEU A 98 0.93 0.04 -13.23
C LEU A 98 0.28 1.39 -12.90
N ASP A 99 1.01 2.50 -13.06
CA ASP A 99 0.53 3.87 -12.79
C ASP A 99 -0.78 4.24 -13.52
N ARG A 100 -1.07 3.58 -14.65
CA ARG A 100 -2.30 3.82 -15.42
C ARG A 100 -3.50 3.00 -14.96
N TYR A 101 -3.28 1.92 -14.22
CA TYR A 101 -4.33 0.94 -13.90
C TYR A 101 -4.64 0.81 -12.42
N VAL A 102 -3.70 1.15 -11.53
CA VAL A 102 -3.87 0.99 -10.09
C VAL A 102 -3.74 2.31 -9.34
N ASP A 103 -4.35 2.39 -8.17
CA ASP A 103 -4.33 3.57 -7.30
C ASP A 103 -3.12 3.58 -6.35
N GLY A 104 -2.32 2.50 -6.33
CA GLY A 104 -1.12 2.40 -5.51
C GLY A 104 -0.37 1.08 -5.72
N VAL A 105 0.89 1.08 -5.32
CA VAL A 105 1.81 -0.06 -5.45
C VAL A 105 2.45 -0.36 -4.09
N VAL A 106 2.53 -1.65 -3.76
CA VAL A 106 3.38 -2.19 -2.69
C VAL A 106 4.48 -3.00 -3.37
N ALA A 107 5.75 -2.71 -3.09
CA ALA A 107 6.90 -3.37 -3.74
C ALA A 107 8.03 -3.62 -2.73
#